data_AF-A0A959EA20-F1
#
_entry.id   AF-A0A959EA20-F1
#
_cell.length_a   1.000
_cell.length_b   1.000
_cell.length_c   1.000
_cell.angle_alpha   90.00
_cell.angle_beta   90.00
_cell.angle_gamma   90.00
#
_symmetry.space_group_name_H-M   'P 1'
#
loop_
_entity.id
_entity.type
_entity.pdbx_description
1 polymer ?
#
loop_
_entity_poly.entity_id
_entity_poly.type
_entity_poly.pdbx_seq_one_letter_code
_entity_poly.pdbx_strand_id
1 'polypeptide(L)'
;AALDTDSRRESSVLALSGSFVSPLHFILEANDYRTTEFMMKLWRYYQENPEFINNAYYLREFEGVMIKHITSAEENYHIETEGGLNINAPLAARLKSSFGMGKGGSGSFFGNDWETIIYTDFEGPYQKSRLFSALPTPREVSRYLQGISLVFQKAQDLPLMIEGVEHKHFLIVEGIPENMTDNFWAIENVQPGVYDGTPSLSAQSFYDSESRASGCRFTISGRPLASNFRGAVENRPSKLNARYKIRSKEPVNGVYLSFDIDEEIQTSSHPIANISEGSFDLSKKDGWNFAFQWRFAIDIEDRYNPVNFDVQPYIGNLLVRRSDKELAVRIVNVEPDVARKRFYLTLETQESFPLERIDNSNMLSYNLSLDVHLENRRSSITSVRPVKSILKFPAIKPKEESPQPTAEVQPQLPALPAPGTDAEGQAPVVPAVDDN
;
A
#
# COMPACT_ATOMS: atom_id res chain seq x y z
N ALA A 1 37.76 -42.76 48.29
CA ALA A 1 37.45 -42.77 46.84
C ALA A 1 36.71 -41.50 46.41
N ALA A 2 35.55 -41.13 46.99
CA ALA A 2 34.83 -39.88 46.61
C ALA A 2 35.46 -38.57 47.13
N LEU A 3 36.29 -38.64 48.18
CA LEU A 3 37.04 -37.48 48.74
C LEU A 3 38.39 -37.20 48.04
N ASP A 4 38.85 -38.12 47.16
CA ASP A 4 40.14 -38.00 46.47
C ASP A 4 39.99 -37.48 45.03
N THR A 5 38.75 -37.45 44.53
CA THR A 5 38.40 -36.86 43.22
C THR A 5 38.08 -35.36 43.31
N ASP A 6 37.92 -34.82 44.51
CA ASP A 6 37.62 -33.39 44.74
C ASP A 6 38.88 -32.52 44.86
N SER A 7 40.04 -33.11 45.15
CA SER A 7 41.33 -32.43 45.23
C SER A 7 41.90 -31.97 43.88
N ARG A 8 41.22 -32.27 42.77
CA ARG A 8 41.61 -31.92 41.39
C ARG A 8 40.61 -31.05 40.64
N ARG A 9 39.53 -30.60 41.28
CA ARG A 9 38.72 -29.50 40.75
C ARG A 9 39.23 -28.23 41.41
N GLU A 10 39.97 -27.43 40.66
CA GLU A 10 40.28 -26.05 41.03
C GLU A 10 38.96 -25.25 41.03
N SER A 11 38.21 -25.35 42.13
CA SER A 11 37.05 -24.51 42.37
C SER A 11 37.56 -23.19 42.92
N SER A 12 37.63 -22.19 42.04
CA SER A 12 38.00 -20.84 42.41
C SER A 12 36.74 -20.05 42.76
N VAL A 13 36.76 -19.36 43.90
CA VAL A 13 35.68 -18.47 44.30
C VAL A 13 36.11 -17.04 43.98
N LEU A 14 35.41 -16.38 43.07
CA LEU A 14 35.60 -14.97 42.77
C LEU A 14 34.59 -14.15 43.56
N ALA A 15 35.07 -13.30 44.47
CA ALA A 15 34.23 -12.37 45.23
C ALA A 15 34.56 -10.93 44.83
N LEU A 16 33.56 -10.21 44.34
CA LEU A 16 33.64 -8.78 44.00
C LEU A 16 32.88 -7.99 45.05
N SER A 17 33.52 -7.02 45.70
CA SER A 17 32.87 -6.14 46.68
C SER A 17 32.85 -4.71 46.15
N GLY A 18 31.71 -4.04 46.27
CA GLY A 18 31.55 -2.67 45.81
C GLY A 18 30.09 -2.24 45.68
N SER A 19 29.89 -1.14 44.94
CA SER A 19 28.56 -0.64 44.55
C SER A 19 28.23 -1.16 43.15
N PHE A 20 27.07 -1.79 43.02
CA PHE A 20 26.59 -2.43 41.79
C PHE A 20 25.32 -1.75 41.31
N VAL A 21 25.18 -1.62 39.99
CA VAL A 21 23.98 -1.12 39.33
C VAL A 21 23.40 -2.24 38.49
N SER A 22 22.08 -2.38 38.51
CA SER A 22 21.40 -3.46 37.82
C SER A 22 21.47 -3.32 36.29
N PRO A 23 21.73 -4.42 35.56
CA PRO A 23 21.65 -4.44 34.10
C PRO A 23 20.29 -3.97 33.55
N LEU A 24 19.20 -4.20 34.30
CA LEU A 24 17.86 -3.76 33.90
C LEU A 24 17.75 -2.24 33.80
N HIS A 25 18.49 -1.50 34.61
CA HIS A 25 18.53 -0.04 34.52
C HIS A 25 19.07 0.40 33.14
N PHE A 26 20.19 -0.17 32.71
CA PHE A 26 20.79 0.15 31.42
C PHE A 26 19.92 -0.30 30.24
N ILE A 27 19.23 -1.45 30.36
CA ILE A 27 18.31 -1.93 29.33
C ILE A 27 17.10 -0.98 29.21
N LEU A 28 16.56 -0.48 30.33
CA LEU A 28 15.43 0.44 30.30
C LEU A 28 15.80 1.83 29.75
N GLU A 29 17.04 2.28 29.95
CA GLU A 29 17.52 3.56 29.45
C GLU A 29 18.02 3.53 28.00
N ALA A 30 18.40 2.36 27.47
CA ALA A 30 18.98 2.23 26.14
C ALA A 30 18.03 2.63 25.00
N ASN A 31 16.72 2.45 25.19
CA ASN A 31 15.67 2.73 24.22
C ASN A 31 15.93 2.06 22.84
N ASP A 32 16.35 0.80 22.87
CA ASP A 32 16.67 -0.01 21.69
C ASP A 32 15.89 -1.34 21.67
N TYR A 33 16.26 -2.27 20.77
CA TYR A 33 15.58 -3.57 20.66
C TYR A 33 15.57 -4.37 21.98
N ARG A 34 16.58 -4.21 22.85
CA ARG A 34 16.67 -4.89 24.14
C ARG A 34 15.66 -4.31 25.12
N THR A 35 15.48 -2.99 25.09
CA THR A 35 14.41 -2.32 25.83
C THR A 35 13.05 -2.85 25.40
N THR A 36 12.81 -2.94 24.09
CA THR A 36 11.55 -3.49 23.55
C THR A 36 11.34 -4.94 23.97
N GLU A 37 12.37 -5.78 23.87
CA GLU A 37 12.30 -7.18 24.32
C GLU A 37 11.98 -7.30 25.81
N PHE A 38 12.62 -6.49 26.65
CA PHE A 38 12.31 -6.45 28.07
C PHE A 38 10.86 -6.05 28.33
N MET A 39 10.38 -4.96 27.70
CA MET A 39 9.00 -4.48 27.84
C MET A 39 7.97 -5.53 27.41
N MET A 40 8.26 -6.28 26.35
CA MET A 40 7.38 -7.35 25.84
C MET A 40 7.37 -8.57 26.78
N LYS A 41 8.54 -8.98 27.29
CA LYS A 41 8.61 -10.04 28.32
C LYS A 41 7.89 -9.64 29.60
N LEU A 42 8.03 -8.39 30.02
CA LEU A 42 7.33 -7.83 31.17
C LEU A 42 5.80 -7.81 30.96
N TRP A 43 5.35 -7.44 29.75
CA TRP A 43 3.94 -7.54 29.38
C TRP A 43 3.41 -8.97 29.54
N ARG A 44 4.15 -9.96 29.02
CA ARG A 44 3.78 -11.37 29.15
C ARG A 44 3.76 -11.83 30.60
N TYR A 45 4.74 -11.42 31.39
CA TYR A 45 4.78 -11.69 32.82
C TYR A 45 3.54 -11.16 33.54
N TYR A 46 3.06 -9.96 33.22
CA TYR A 46 1.83 -9.41 33.78
C TYR A 46 0.54 -10.08 33.29
N GLN A 47 0.54 -10.66 32.08
CA GLN A 47 -0.57 -11.51 31.63
C GLN A 47 -0.71 -12.75 32.52
N GLU A 48 0.41 -13.35 32.89
CA GLU A 48 0.47 -14.59 33.66
C GLU A 48 0.37 -14.35 35.18
N ASN A 49 0.81 -13.18 35.66
CA ASN A 49 0.87 -12.85 37.09
C ASN A 49 0.31 -11.43 37.37
N PRO A 50 -1.02 -11.23 37.30
CA PRO A 50 -1.65 -9.91 37.45
C PRO A 50 -1.41 -9.24 38.81
N GLU A 51 -1.14 -10.02 39.86
CA GLU A 51 -0.89 -9.55 41.23
C GLU A 51 0.38 -8.68 41.35
N PHE A 52 1.31 -8.83 40.40
CA PHE A 52 2.55 -8.05 40.37
C PHE A 52 2.40 -6.71 39.64
N ILE A 53 1.24 -6.42 39.06
CA ILE A 53 0.96 -5.12 38.44
C ILE A 53 1.03 -4.03 39.53
N ASN A 54 1.89 -3.03 39.32
CA ASN A 54 2.25 -1.98 40.27
C ASN A 54 2.98 -2.44 41.55
N ASN A 55 3.21 -3.74 41.72
CA ASN A 55 3.88 -4.31 42.90
C ASN A 55 5.24 -4.95 42.54
N ALA A 56 5.63 -4.95 41.27
CA ALA A 56 6.89 -5.49 40.81
C ALA A 56 7.99 -4.42 40.87
N TYR A 57 9.13 -4.78 41.47
CA TYR A 57 10.30 -3.93 41.61
C TYR A 57 11.54 -4.69 41.15
N TYR A 58 12.50 -3.97 40.60
CA TYR A 58 13.84 -4.49 40.36
C TYR A 58 14.82 -3.82 41.32
N LEU A 59 15.86 -4.56 41.70
CA LEU A 59 16.99 -3.99 42.43
C LEU A 59 17.68 -3.00 41.49
N ARG A 60 17.72 -1.71 41.81
CA ARG A 60 18.33 -0.65 41.00
C ARG A 60 19.83 -0.60 41.24
N GLU A 61 20.20 -0.44 42.49
CA GLU A 61 21.57 -0.29 42.95
C GLU A 61 21.71 -0.95 44.32
N PHE A 62 22.87 -1.52 44.60
CA PHE A 62 23.16 -2.07 45.91
C PHE A 62 24.66 -2.00 46.21
N GLU A 63 25.00 -1.90 47.49
CA GLU A 63 26.35 -2.15 47.96
C GLU A 63 26.41 -3.56 48.55
N GLY A 64 27.46 -4.30 48.22
CA GLY A 64 27.51 -5.69 48.63
C GLY A 64 28.71 -6.45 48.11
N VAL A 65 28.56 -7.78 48.13
CA VAL A 65 29.50 -8.74 47.56
C VAL A 65 28.76 -9.61 46.54
N MET A 66 29.28 -9.69 45.33
CA MET A 66 28.88 -10.69 44.34
C MET A 66 29.90 -11.83 44.32
N ILE A 67 29.43 -13.07 44.40
CA ILE A 67 30.26 -14.27 44.48
C ILE A 67 29.95 -15.15 43.27
N LYS A 68 30.95 -15.48 42.46
CA LYS A 68 30.85 -16.50 41.41
C LYS A 68 31.69 -17.71 41.78
N HIS A 69 31.08 -18.88 41.74
CA HIS A 69 31.77 -20.15 41.84
C HIS A 69 32.27 -20.55 40.44
N ILE A 70 33.57 -20.47 40.23
CA ILE A 70 34.21 -20.91 38.99
C ILE A 70 34.48 -22.41 39.15
N THR A 71 33.89 -23.20 38.26
CA THR A 71 33.97 -24.67 38.33
C THR A 71 34.76 -25.28 37.17
N SER A 72 35.20 -24.46 36.20
CA SER A 72 35.96 -24.89 35.04
C SER A 72 37.20 -24.03 34.75
N ALA A 73 38.25 -24.66 34.24
CA ALA A 73 39.48 -23.97 33.85
C ALA A 73 39.30 -23.04 32.64
N GLU A 74 38.33 -23.32 31.76
CA GLU A 74 37.96 -22.46 30.63
C GLU A 74 37.33 -21.15 31.11
N GLU A 75 36.40 -21.21 32.08
CA GLU A 75 35.85 -20.00 32.69
C GLU A 75 36.92 -19.20 33.45
N ASN A 76 37.85 -19.89 34.11
CA ASN A 76 38.97 -19.25 34.79
C ASN A 76 39.80 -18.46 33.78
N TYR A 77 40.18 -19.09 32.66
CA TYR A 77 40.92 -18.43 31.57
C TYR A 77 40.16 -17.24 30.96
N HIS A 78 38.84 -17.34 30.77
CA HIS A 78 37.99 -16.23 30.29
C HIS A 78 37.97 -15.05 31.27
N ILE A 79 37.88 -15.29 32.57
CA ILE A 79 37.89 -14.23 33.58
C ILE A 79 39.30 -13.60 33.69
N GLU A 80 40.37 -14.39 33.60
CA GLU A 80 41.75 -13.89 33.61
C GLU A 80 42.03 -13.00 32.38
N THR A 81 41.49 -13.38 31.21
CA THR A 81 41.68 -12.65 29.95
C THR A 81 40.77 -11.42 29.79
N GLU A 82 39.52 -11.47 30.27
CA GLU A 82 38.58 -10.34 30.19
C GLU A 82 38.73 -9.35 31.36
N GLY A 83 39.10 -9.82 32.54
CA GLY A 83 39.20 -9.03 33.77
C GLY A 83 40.61 -8.58 34.16
N GLY A 84 41.65 -9.07 33.49
CA GLY A 84 43.05 -8.74 33.80
C GLY A 84 43.51 -9.17 35.20
N LEU A 85 42.81 -10.11 35.83
CA LEU A 85 43.07 -10.61 37.18
C LEU A 85 43.66 -12.02 37.07
N ASN A 86 44.91 -12.22 37.50
CA ASN A 86 45.52 -13.55 37.60
C ASN A 86 45.08 -14.21 38.92
N ILE A 87 44.35 -15.32 38.85
CA ILE A 87 43.67 -15.93 40.02
C ILE A 87 44.59 -16.93 40.75
N ASN A 88 45.81 -17.15 40.25
CA ASN A 88 46.78 -18.09 40.83
C ASN A 88 47.59 -17.56 42.03
N ALA A 89 47.15 -16.50 42.72
CA ALA A 89 47.84 -15.94 43.89
C ALA A 89 46.90 -15.79 45.10
N PRO A 90 47.39 -15.95 46.35
CA PRO A 90 46.59 -15.72 47.54
C PRO A 90 46.14 -14.25 47.58
N LEU A 91 44.86 -14.02 47.29
CA LEU A 91 44.26 -12.70 47.18
C LEU A 91 44.26 -12.00 48.54
N ALA A 92 45.20 -11.08 48.74
CA ALA A 92 45.18 -10.15 49.87
C ALA A 92 44.06 -9.13 49.66
N ALA A 93 43.14 -9.10 50.63
CA ALA A 93 41.96 -8.25 50.67
C ALA A 93 42.29 -6.76 50.58
N ARG A 94 42.05 -6.16 49.40
CA ARG A 94 41.52 -4.81 49.12
C ARG A 94 41.88 -4.40 47.69
N LEU A 95 41.11 -4.90 46.72
CA LEU A 95 41.11 -4.37 45.36
C LEU A 95 40.06 -3.27 45.27
N LYS A 96 40.51 -2.01 45.14
CA LYS A 96 39.69 -0.92 44.58
C LYS A 96 39.87 -0.96 43.07
N SER A 97 39.19 -1.87 42.37
CA SER A 97 39.09 -1.80 40.91
C SER A 97 37.67 -1.42 40.52
N SER A 98 37.53 -0.34 39.75
CA SER A 98 36.29 -0.03 39.05
C SER A 98 36.21 -0.97 37.84
N PHE A 99 35.38 -2.00 37.93
CA PHE A 99 35.15 -2.93 36.82
C PHE A 99 34.21 -2.25 35.81
N GLY A 100 34.77 -1.50 34.87
CA GLY A 100 34.06 -0.99 33.72
C GLY A 100 34.08 -2.03 32.61
N MET A 101 32.94 -2.65 32.32
CA MET A 101 32.77 -3.56 31.18
C MET A 101 32.91 -2.76 29.88
N GLY A 102 34.15 -2.66 29.38
CA GLY A 102 34.51 -1.92 28.18
C GLY A 102 33.99 -2.58 26.90
N LYS A 103 33.80 -1.74 25.87
CA LYS A 103 33.20 -1.98 24.53
C LYS A 103 33.72 -3.17 23.68
N GLY A 104 34.51 -4.11 24.19
CA GLY A 104 35.23 -5.11 23.38
C GLY A 104 34.91 -6.59 23.62
N GLY A 105 34.27 -6.97 24.73
CA GLY A 105 34.03 -8.38 25.08
C GLY A 105 32.56 -8.63 25.40
N SER A 106 31.89 -9.51 24.64
CA SER A 106 30.53 -9.95 24.95
C SER A 106 30.58 -11.15 25.90
N GLY A 107 30.83 -10.90 27.19
CA GLY A 107 30.58 -11.89 28.23
C GLY A 107 29.07 -11.99 28.50
N SER A 108 28.50 -13.17 28.36
CA SER A 108 27.09 -13.42 28.71
C SER A 108 26.92 -13.45 30.22
N PHE A 109 26.28 -12.43 30.80
CA PHE A 109 25.87 -12.41 32.20
C PHE A 109 24.61 -13.26 32.36
N PHE A 110 24.71 -14.40 33.04
CA PHE A 110 23.56 -15.16 33.51
C PHE A 110 23.39 -14.92 35.01
N GLY A 111 22.24 -14.37 35.42
CA GLY A 111 21.98 -13.98 36.80
C GLY A 111 21.98 -15.13 37.81
N ASN A 112 21.96 -16.39 37.35
CA ASN A 112 22.00 -17.58 38.20
C ASN A 112 23.43 -18.01 38.56
N ASP A 113 24.46 -17.42 37.95
CA ASP A 113 25.86 -17.80 38.16
C ASP A 113 26.52 -17.02 39.31
N TRP A 114 25.82 -16.01 39.85
CA TRP A 114 26.34 -15.10 40.86
C TRP A 114 25.45 -15.08 42.09
N GLU A 115 26.00 -15.46 43.24
CA GLU A 115 25.37 -15.21 44.53
C GLU A 115 25.58 -13.75 44.92
N THR A 116 24.50 -13.06 45.29
CA THR A 116 24.55 -11.64 45.64
C THR A 116 24.25 -11.44 47.11
N ILE A 117 25.23 -10.94 47.87
CA ILE A 117 25.09 -10.55 49.27
C ILE A 117 24.98 -9.04 49.33
N ILE A 118 23.83 -8.53 49.77
CA ILE A 118 23.58 -7.10 49.90
C ILE A 118 23.89 -6.67 51.34
N TYR A 119 24.67 -5.61 51.50
CA TYR A 119 24.86 -4.98 52.82
C TYR A 119 23.54 -4.34 53.24
N THR A 120 23.04 -4.77 54.41
CA THR A 120 21.72 -4.38 54.93
C THR A 120 21.83 -3.65 56.27
N ASP A 121 23.01 -3.13 56.59
CA ASP A 121 23.22 -2.18 57.66
C ASP A 121 22.53 -0.86 57.29
N PHE A 122 21.21 -0.80 57.51
CA PHE A 122 20.38 0.39 57.30
C PHE A 122 20.70 1.53 58.31
N GLU A 123 21.87 1.52 58.95
CA GLU A 123 22.36 2.61 59.79
C GLU A 123 23.20 3.58 58.94
N GLY A 124 22.53 4.49 58.23
CA GLY A 124 23.17 5.50 57.38
C GLY A 124 22.21 6.14 56.37
N PRO A 125 22.70 6.92 55.38
CA PRO A 125 21.87 7.51 54.32
C PRO A 125 21.28 6.46 53.33
N TYR A 126 21.61 5.19 53.50
CA TYR A 126 21.11 4.05 52.73
C TYR A 126 19.75 3.59 53.26
N GLN A 127 18.68 3.99 52.57
CA GLN A 127 17.32 3.55 52.85
C GLN A 127 16.93 2.40 51.91
N LYS A 128 16.27 1.36 52.44
CA LYS A 128 15.74 0.23 51.66
C LYS A 128 14.92 0.65 50.44
N SER A 129 14.25 1.80 50.52
CA SER A 129 13.46 2.40 49.44
C SER A 129 14.31 2.87 48.24
N ARG A 130 15.61 3.13 48.40
CA ARG A 130 16.52 3.55 47.31
C ARG A 130 17.13 2.37 46.55
N LEU A 131 17.12 1.18 47.15
CA LEU A 131 17.64 -0.04 46.53
C LEU A 131 16.77 -0.52 45.38
N PHE A 132 15.47 -0.21 45.41
CA PHE A 132 14.50 -0.74 44.47
C PHE A 132 13.94 0.37 43.58
N SER A 133 13.61 0.01 42.35
CA SER A 133 12.83 0.85 41.45
C SER A 133 11.67 0.03 40.89
N ALA A 134 10.53 0.68 40.73
CA ALA A 134 9.34 0.04 40.20
C ALA A 134 9.60 -0.41 38.76
N LEU A 135 9.12 -1.60 38.41
CA LEU A 135 9.08 -2.01 37.01
C LEU A 135 8.01 -1.21 36.24
N PRO A 136 8.22 -0.95 34.94
CA PRO A 136 7.25 -0.26 34.10
C PRO A 136 5.86 -0.89 34.19
N THR A 137 4.85 -0.08 34.47
CA THR A 137 3.46 -0.52 34.51
C THR A 137 2.94 -0.88 33.11
N PRO A 138 1.85 -1.66 32.98
CA PRO A 138 1.26 -1.96 31.67
C PRO A 138 0.95 -0.70 30.82
N ARG A 139 0.59 0.40 31.49
CA ARG A 139 0.32 1.69 30.81
C ARG A 139 1.59 2.34 30.27
N GLU A 140 2.70 2.22 30.98
CA GLU A 140 4.00 2.73 30.54
C GLU A 140 4.57 1.87 29.40
N VAL A 141 4.43 0.55 29.49
CA VAL A 141 4.79 -0.39 28.41
C VAL A 141 4.02 -0.06 27.12
N SER A 142 2.69 0.11 27.23
CA SER A 142 1.84 0.47 26.07
C SER A 142 2.25 1.82 25.48
N ARG A 143 2.52 2.83 26.32
CA ARG A 143 3.00 4.15 25.87
C ARG A 143 4.36 4.09 25.20
N TYR A 144 5.28 3.27 25.72
CA TYR A 144 6.60 3.05 25.12
C TYR A 144 6.45 2.51 23.70
N LEU A 145 5.64 1.46 23.51
CA LEU A 145 5.40 0.84 22.20
C LEU A 145 4.75 1.80 21.19
N GLN A 146 3.84 2.66 21.64
CA GLN A 146 3.25 3.72 20.80
C GLN A 146 4.28 4.75 20.33
N GLY A 147 5.39 4.92 21.04
CA GLY A 147 6.49 5.83 20.69
C GLY A 147 7.54 5.20 19.77
N ILE A 148 7.45 3.90 19.46
CA ILE A 148 8.44 3.23 18.59
C ILE A 148 8.19 3.63 17.14
N SER A 149 9.23 4.18 16.51
CA SER A 149 9.27 4.35 15.05
C SER A 149 9.40 2.99 14.38
N LEU A 150 8.34 2.54 13.73
CA LEU A 150 8.35 1.31 12.95
C LEU A 150 9.33 1.44 11.78
N VAL A 151 10.17 0.42 11.58
CA VAL A 151 11.08 0.38 10.42
C VAL A 151 10.33 -0.29 9.26
N PHE A 152 10.02 0.50 8.24
CA PHE A 152 9.51 -0.01 6.98
C PHE A 152 10.67 -0.68 6.22
N GLN A 153 10.45 -1.88 5.70
CA GLN A 153 11.45 -2.55 4.87
C GLN A 153 11.76 -1.65 3.66
N LYS A 154 13.06 -1.46 3.33
CA LYS A 154 13.52 -0.48 2.32
C LYS A 154 12.72 -0.56 1.01
N ALA A 155 12.38 0.60 0.47
CA ALA A 155 11.50 0.83 -0.69
C ALA A 155 11.81 0.05 -1.99
N GLN A 156 12.95 -0.65 -2.09
CA GLN A 156 13.22 -1.56 -3.21
C GLN A 156 12.40 -2.87 -3.13
N ASP A 157 11.90 -3.23 -1.95
CA ASP A 157 11.12 -4.45 -1.70
C ASP A 157 9.63 -4.20 -1.39
N LEU A 158 9.18 -2.93 -1.29
CA LEU A 158 7.76 -2.61 -1.12
C LEU A 158 7.07 -2.75 -2.48
N PRO A 159 6.18 -3.73 -2.68
CA PRO A 159 5.52 -3.90 -3.96
C PRO A 159 4.56 -2.73 -4.16
N LEU A 160 4.69 -2.04 -5.29
CA LEU A 160 3.72 -1.03 -5.72
C LEU A 160 2.30 -1.58 -5.62
N MET A 161 1.36 -0.74 -5.18
CA MET A 161 -0.04 -1.08 -5.19
C MET A 161 -0.56 -1.05 -6.63
N ILE A 162 -1.01 -2.19 -7.13
CA ILE A 162 -1.43 -2.36 -8.53
C ILE A 162 -2.87 -2.86 -8.59
N GLU A 163 -3.63 -2.39 -9.59
CA GLU A 163 -4.99 -2.84 -9.82
C GLU A 163 -5.05 -4.36 -10.02
N GLY A 164 -5.94 -5.01 -9.27
CA GLY A 164 -6.24 -6.43 -9.45
C GLY A 164 -5.16 -7.40 -8.98
N VAL A 165 -4.20 -6.95 -8.17
CA VAL A 165 -3.22 -7.82 -7.50
C VAL A 165 -3.29 -7.55 -6.01
N GLU A 166 -3.21 -8.60 -5.20
CA GLU A 166 -3.08 -8.44 -3.75
C GLU A 166 -1.82 -7.62 -3.42
N HIS A 167 -2.01 -6.50 -2.74
CA HIS A 167 -0.92 -5.67 -2.26
C HIS A 167 -0.42 -6.22 -0.92
N LYS A 168 0.90 -6.29 -0.75
CA LYS A 168 1.55 -6.77 0.48
C LYS A 168 2.62 -5.78 0.92
N HIS A 169 2.64 -5.36 2.16
CA HIS A 169 3.76 -4.57 2.66
C HIS A 169 4.19 -5.04 4.04
N PHE A 170 5.42 -4.68 4.41
CA PHE A 170 6.12 -5.28 5.53
C PHE A 170 6.57 -4.21 6.53
N LEU A 171 6.25 -4.45 7.79
CA LEU A 171 6.71 -3.65 8.92
C LEU A 171 7.59 -4.51 9.82
N ILE A 172 8.72 -3.99 10.24
CA ILE A 172 9.63 -4.68 11.15
C ILE A 172 9.65 -3.94 12.48
N VAL A 173 9.48 -4.70 13.56
CA VAL A 173 9.65 -4.22 14.94
C VAL A 173 10.64 -5.12 15.64
N GLU A 174 11.79 -4.55 15.96
CA GLU A 174 12.83 -5.24 16.71
C GLU A 174 12.45 -5.43 18.18
N GLY A 175 12.93 -6.50 18.79
CA GLY A 175 12.72 -6.84 20.19
C GLY A 175 11.42 -7.57 20.49
N ILE A 176 10.49 -7.76 19.55
CA ILE A 176 9.30 -8.59 19.82
C ILE A 176 9.70 -10.07 19.95
N PRO A 177 9.44 -10.73 21.10
CA PRO A 177 9.75 -12.14 21.29
C PRO A 177 8.96 -13.05 20.34
N GLU A 178 9.55 -14.18 19.96
CA GLU A 178 8.93 -15.14 19.02
C GLU A 178 7.55 -15.64 19.48
N ASN A 179 7.37 -15.89 20.78
CA ASN A 179 6.10 -16.32 21.37
C ASN A 179 5.02 -15.21 21.39
N MET A 180 5.33 -13.99 20.97
CA MET A 180 4.41 -12.86 20.85
C MET A 180 4.26 -12.42 19.39
N THR A 181 4.46 -13.34 18.44
CA THR A 181 4.29 -13.09 17.00
C THR A 181 2.97 -13.64 16.49
N ASP A 182 2.93 -14.94 16.17
CA ASP A 182 1.77 -15.57 15.58
C ASP A 182 0.55 -15.51 16.50
N ASN A 183 -0.61 -15.22 15.91
CA ASN A 183 -1.90 -15.10 16.58
C ASN A 183 -1.97 -14.09 17.76
N PHE A 184 -0.91 -13.32 18.07
CA PHE A 184 -0.90 -12.36 19.17
C PHE A 184 -1.51 -10.99 18.79
N TRP A 185 -1.45 -10.63 17.51
CA TRP A 185 -1.81 -9.32 17.00
C TRP A 185 -3.09 -9.33 16.14
N ALA A 186 -3.82 -8.23 16.16
CA ALA A 186 -4.95 -7.96 15.29
C ALA A 186 -4.80 -6.58 14.63
N ILE A 187 -5.36 -6.45 13.43
CA ILE A 187 -5.46 -5.18 12.72
C ILE A 187 -6.84 -4.55 12.96
N GLU A 188 -6.86 -3.27 13.28
CA GLU A 188 -8.05 -2.51 13.62
C GLU A 188 -8.00 -1.08 13.05
N ASN A 189 -9.13 -0.38 13.10
CA ASN A 189 -9.25 1.01 12.69
C ASN A 189 -8.68 1.30 11.30
N VAL A 190 -8.88 0.36 10.37
CA VAL A 190 -8.41 0.51 8.98
C VAL A 190 -9.20 1.63 8.32
N GLN A 191 -8.48 2.66 7.88
CA GLN A 191 -9.08 3.76 7.15
C GLN A 191 -9.66 3.26 5.82
N PRO A 192 -10.93 3.59 5.50
CA PRO A 192 -11.51 3.24 4.22
C PRO A 192 -10.85 4.01 3.07
N GLY A 193 -10.89 3.44 1.86
CA GLY A 193 -10.44 4.11 0.64
C GLY A 193 -9.13 3.60 0.06
N VAL A 194 -8.37 2.75 0.77
CA VAL A 194 -7.13 2.15 0.25
C VAL A 194 -7.37 0.71 -0.21
N TYR A 195 -7.92 -0.11 0.67
CA TYR A 195 -8.21 -1.52 0.43
C TYR A 195 -9.71 -1.77 0.22
N ASP A 196 -10.02 -2.81 -0.54
CA ASP A 196 -11.35 -3.38 -0.66
C ASP A 196 -11.62 -4.27 0.57
N GLY A 197 -12.27 -3.69 1.58
CA GLY A 197 -12.50 -4.32 2.88
C GLY A 197 -11.31 -4.20 3.84
N THR A 198 -11.30 -5.05 4.87
CA THR A 198 -10.24 -5.07 5.89
C THR A 198 -9.07 -5.93 5.39
N PRO A 199 -7.85 -5.39 5.26
CA PRO A 199 -6.67 -6.18 4.94
C PRO A 199 -6.37 -7.18 6.06
N SER A 200 -5.70 -8.26 5.69
CA SER A 200 -5.22 -9.29 6.62
C SER A 200 -3.86 -8.90 7.22
N LEU A 201 -3.62 -9.38 8.43
CA LEU A 201 -2.35 -9.23 9.14
C LEU A 201 -1.78 -10.61 9.43
N SER A 202 -0.53 -10.85 9.05
CA SER A 202 0.28 -11.94 9.59
C SER A 202 1.51 -11.38 10.31
N ALA A 203 1.93 -12.06 11.36
CA ALA A 203 3.05 -11.67 12.21
C ALA A 203 3.96 -12.88 12.37
N GLN A 204 5.24 -12.73 11.99
CA GLN A 204 6.22 -13.81 12.03
C GLN A 204 7.49 -13.36 12.74
N SER A 205 8.20 -14.28 13.36
CA SER A 205 9.52 -13.99 13.91
C SER A 205 10.49 -13.64 12.78
N PHE A 206 11.37 -12.69 13.06
CA PHE A 206 12.43 -12.26 12.16
C PHE A 206 13.74 -12.20 12.94
N TYR A 207 14.83 -12.54 12.25
CA TYR A 207 16.19 -12.43 12.78
C TYR A 207 17.08 -11.82 11.70
N ASP A 208 17.73 -10.71 12.04
CA ASP A 208 18.75 -10.09 11.19
C ASP A 208 20.14 -10.57 11.64
N SER A 209 20.84 -11.28 10.75
CA SER A 209 22.19 -11.77 11.03
C SER A 209 23.24 -10.67 11.13
N GLU A 210 23.02 -9.49 10.51
CA GLU A 210 23.99 -8.39 10.53
C GLU A 210 23.94 -7.63 11.85
N SER A 211 22.75 -7.19 12.26
CA SER A 211 22.54 -6.49 13.53
C SER A 211 22.44 -7.42 14.75
N ARG A 212 22.29 -8.74 14.51
CA ARG A 212 21.94 -9.75 15.52
C ARG A 212 20.65 -9.44 16.27
N ALA A 213 19.80 -8.57 15.73
CA ALA A 213 18.50 -8.25 16.30
C ALA A 213 17.45 -9.29 15.90
N SER A 214 16.64 -9.71 16.87
CA SER A 214 15.42 -10.47 16.63
C SER A 214 14.21 -9.57 16.78
N GLY A 215 13.08 -9.95 16.18
CA GLY A 215 11.85 -9.18 16.30
C GLY A 215 10.68 -9.82 15.58
N CYS A 216 9.70 -9.00 15.23
CA CYS A 216 8.53 -9.42 14.47
C CYS A 216 8.46 -8.69 13.14
N ARG A 217 8.21 -9.46 12.08
CA ARG A 217 7.81 -8.96 10.77
C ARG A 217 6.30 -9.08 10.63
N PHE A 218 5.64 -7.93 10.53
CA PHE A 218 4.23 -7.85 10.16
C PHE A 218 4.11 -7.80 8.64
N THR A 219 3.23 -8.63 8.08
CA THR A 219 2.84 -8.57 6.67
C THR A 219 1.38 -8.18 6.60
N ILE A 220 1.10 -7.05 5.96
CA ILE A 220 -0.26 -6.57 5.73
C ILE A 220 -0.60 -6.92 4.29
N SER A 221 -1.62 -7.76 4.07
CA SER A 221 -2.03 -8.20 2.74
C SER A 221 -3.49 -7.84 2.49
N GLY A 222 -3.77 -7.17 1.39
CA GLY A 222 -5.14 -6.78 1.05
C GLY A 222 -5.32 -6.46 -0.43
N ARG A 223 -6.55 -6.61 -0.91
CA ARG A 223 -6.91 -6.23 -2.28
C ARG A 223 -7.01 -4.70 -2.38
N PRO A 224 -6.33 -4.05 -3.34
CA PRO A 224 -6.47 -2.62 -3.57
C PRO A 224 -7.89 -2.25 -3.99
N LEU A 225 -8.37 -1.10 -3.51
CA LEU A 225 -9.70 -0.60 -3.88
C LEU A 225 -9.70 -0.16 -5.36
N ALA A 226 -10.55 -0.79 -6.18
CA ALA A 226 -10.56 -0.59 -7.61
C ALA A 226 -10.82 0.86 -8.06
N SER A 227 -11.57 1.65 -7.26
CA SER A 227 -11.84 3.06 -7.58
C SER A 227 -10.57 3.91 -7.67
N ASN A 228 -9.49 3.52 -6.99
CA ASN A 228 -8.21 4.25 -7.01
C ASN A 228 -7.49 4.14 -8.35
N PHE A 229 -7.89 3.20 -9.22
CA PHE A 229 -7.24 2.93 -10.51
C PHE A 229 -8.13 3.26 -11.72
N ARG A 230 -9.35 3.78 -11.47
CA ARG A 230 -10.31 4.15 -12.52
C ARG A 230 -10.03 5.56 -13.06
N GLY A 231 -10.55 5.82 -14.27
CA GLY A 231 -10.48 7.15 -14.90
C GLY A 231 -9.18 7.41 -15.65
N ALA A 232 -8.97 8.66 -16.08
CA ALA A 232 -7.77 9.10 -16.79
C ALA A 232 -6.53 8.99 -15.89
N VAL A 233 -5.36 8.71 -16.47
CA VAL A 233 -4.09 8.51 -15.74
C VAL A 233 -3.76 9.71 -14.84
N GLU A 234 -4.00 10.94 -15.31
CA GLU A 234 -3.75 12.18 -14.58
C GLU A 234 -4.57 12.33 -13.29
N ASN A 235 -5.73 11.66 -13.23
CA ASN A 235 -6.64 11.73 -12.08
C ASN A 235 -6.42 10.59 -11.09
N ARG A 236 -5.52 9.65 -11.39
CA ARG A 236 -5.22 8.53 -10.48
C ARG A 236 -4.21 8.98 -9.44
N PRO A 237 -4.44 8.72 -8.14
CA PRO A 237 -3.47 9.03 -7.12
C PRO A 237 -2.20 8.23 -7.38
N SER A 238 -1.04 8.88 -7.36
CA SER A 238 0.29 8.24 -7.42
C SER A 238 0.71 7.63 -6.07
N LYS A 239 0.03 8.06 -5.00
CA LYS A 239 0.26 7.62 -3.64
C LYS A 239 -1.05 7.60 -2.87
N LEU A 240 -1.19 6.63 -1.98
CA LEU A 240 -2.34 6.48 -1.09
C LEU A 240 -1.83 6.44 0.34
N ASN A 241 -2.56 7.09 1.24
CA ASN A 241 -2.23 7.03 2.66
C ASN A 241 -3.03 5.90 3.32
N ALA A 242 -2.32 4.86 3.78
CA ALA A 242 -2.86 3.77 4.55
C ALA A 242 -2.68 4.02 6.04
N ARG A 243 -3.83 4.19 6.74
CA ARG A 243 -3.87 4.31 8.19
C ARG A 243 -4.59 3.14 8.82
N TYR A 244 -3.96 2.54 9.83
CA TYR A 244 -4.53 1.46 10.61
C TYR A 244 -3.78 1.30 11.92
N LYS A 245 -4.33 0.49 12.83
CA LYS A 245 -3.75 0.18 14.13
C LYS A 245 -3.47 -1.32 14.21
N ILE A 246 -2.27 -1.69 14.63
CA ILE A 246 -1.97 -3.07 15.03
C ILE A 246 -2.09 -3.12 16.56
N ARG A 247 -2.93 -4.02 17.09
CA ARG A 247 -3.23 -4.12 18.52
C ARG A 247 -3.00 -5.54 19.03
N SER A 248 -2.53 -5.72 20.27
CA SER A 248 -2.53 -7.04 20.91
C SER A 248 -3.96 -7.54 21.09
N LYS A 249 -4.21 -8.83 20.87
CA LYS A 249 -5.57 -9.40 21.02
C LYS A 249 -6.03 -9.38 22.47
N GLU A 250 -5.11 -9.69 23.38
CA GLU A 250 -5.37 -9.77 24.82
C GLU A 250 -4.87 -8.51 25.54
N PRO A 251 -5.66 -7.95 26.48
CA PRO A 251 -5.22 -6.84 27.31
C PRO A 251 -4.48 -7.32 28.57
N VAL A 252 -3.71 -6.43 29.16
CA VAL A 252 -3.23 -6.52 30.55
C VAL A 252 -3.85 -5.38 31.33
N ASN A 253 -4.63 -5.71 32.37
CA ASN A 253 -5.33 -4.72 33.21
C ASN A 253 -6.14 -3.70 32.39
N GLY A 254 -6.85 -4.17 31.35
CA GLY A 254 -7.65 -3.33 30.44
C GLY A 254 -6.85 -2.48 29.45
N VAL A 255 -5.52 -2.58 29.46
CA VAL A 255 -4.63 -1.88 28.51
C VAL A 255 -4.25 -2.85 27.38
N TYR A 256 -4.13 -2.34 26.16
CA TYR A 256 -3.63 -3.09 25.01
C TYR A 256 -2.30 -2.54 24.53
N LEU A 257 -1.47 -3.41 23.95
CA LEU A 257 -0.32 -2.96 23.17
C LEU A 257 -0.83 -2.51 21.81
N SER A 258 -0.26 -1.44 21.27
CA SER A 258 -0.62 -0.99 19.93
C SER A 258 0.46 -0.22 19.22
N PHE A 259 0.47 -0.36 17.90
CA PHE A 259 1.19 0.49 16.96
C PHE A 259 0.17 1.23 16.10
N ASP A 260 0.35 2.53 15.96
CA ASP A 260 -0.44 3.36 15.05
C ASP A 260 0.37 3.55 13.75
N ILE A 261 -0.20 3.12 12.62
CA ILE A 261 0.46 3.16 11.32
C ILE A 261 -0.18 4.26 10.47
N ASP A 262 0.67 5.11 9.89
CA ASP A 262 0.34 6.14 8.90
C ASP A 262 1.40 6.04 7.78
N GLU A 263 1.11 5.25 6.75
CA GLU A 263 2.07 4.90 5.68
C GLU A 263 1.60 5.41 4.31
N GLU A 264 2.52 6.01 3.57
CA GLU A 264 2.30 6.42 2.19
C GLU A 264 2.69 5.30 1.21
N ILE A 265 1.69 4.64 0.64
CA ILE A 265 1.86 3.54 -0.32
C ILE A 265 1.89 4.11 -1.74
N GLN A 266 2.93 3.77 -2.49
CA GLN A 266 3.03 4.11 -3.91
C GLN A 266 2.10 3.23 -4.75
N THR A 267 1.40 3.84 -5.70
CA THR A 267 0.50 3.14 -6.62
C THR A 267 1.09 3.08 -8.02
N SER A 268 0.65 2.10 -8.81
CA SER A 268 0.96 2.02 -10.23
C SER A 268 -0.11 2.70 -11.08
N SER A 269 0.32 3.45 -12.09
CA SER A 269 -0.57 3.95 -13.15
C SER A 269 -0.86 2.92 -14.24
N HIS A 270 -0.15 1.79 -14.25
CA HIS A 270 -0.27 0.76 -15.30
C HIS A 270 -1.51 -0.15 -15.12
N PRO A 271 -2.01 -0.76 -16.21
CA PRO A 271 -1.63 -0.50 -17.61
C PRO A 271 -2.03 0.92 -18.07
N ILE A 272 -1.26 1.49 -18.98
CA ILE A 272 -1.58 2.75 -19.68
C ILE A 272 -1.97 2.37 -21.11
N ALA A 273 -3.07 2.91 -21.61
CA ALA A 273 -3.52 2.71 -22.97
C ALA A 273 -3.47 4.04 -23.72
N ASN A 274 -2.83 4.06 -24.88
CA ASN A 274 -2.72 5.23 -25.74
C ASN A 274 -3.19 4.86 -27.15
N ILE A 275 -3.90 5.78 -27.82
CA ILE A 275 -4.28 5.59 -29.23
C ILE A 275 -3.17 6.16 -30.12
N SER A 276 -2.66 5.35 -31.05
CA SER A 276 -1.75 5.79 -32.10
C SER A 276 -2.48 6.58 -33.19
N GLU A 277 -1.73 7.22 -34.08
CA GLU A 277 -2.31 7.69 -35.34
C GLU A 277 -2.94 6.52 -36.11
N GLY A 278 -4.08 6.80 -36.75
CA GLY A 278 -4.84 5.83 -37.53
C GLY A 278 -4.87 6.16 -39.00
N SER A 279 -5.30 5.18 -39.80
CA SER A 279 -5.47 5.28 -41.24
C SER A 279 -6.93 5.16 -41.64
N PHE A 280 -7.35 6.02 -42.56
CA PHE A 280 -8.64 5.96 -43.22
C PHE A 280 -8.65 4.94 -44.35
N ASP A 281 -9.77 4.23 -44.50
CA ASP A 281 -10.04 3.38 -45.66
C ASP A 281 -11.55 3.37 -45.99
N LEU A 282 -11.92 2.83 -47.15
CA LEU A 282 -13.30 2.67 -47.61
C LEU A 282 -13.67 1.20 -47.67
N SER A 283 -14.74 0.82 -46.97
CA SER A 283 -15.35 -0.51 -47.09
C SER A 283 -16.45 -0.51 -48.12
N LYS A 284 -16.29 -1.28 -49.20
CA LYS A 284 -17.36 -1.48 -50.18
C LYS A 284 -18.56 -2.18 -49.53
N LYS A 285 -19.74 -1.59 -49.68
CA LYS A 285 -21.04 -2.17 -49.31
C LYS A 285 -21.83 -2.50 -50.58
N ASP A 286 -23.12 -2.79 -50.43
CA ASP A 286 -23.98 -3.13 -51.56
C ASP A 286 -24.00 -2.01 -52.61
N GLY A 287 -23.78 -2.40 -53.87
CA GLY A 287 -23.65 -1.47 -55.00
C GLY A 287 -22.34 -0.68 -55.00
N TRP A 288 -22.43 0.63 -55.30
CA TRP A 288 -21.33 1.60 -55.31
C TRP A 288 -21.31 2.48 -54.05
N ASN A 289 -21.85 1.96 -52.94
CA ASN A 289 -21.83 2.61 -51.64
C ASN A 289 -20.64 2.12 -50.82
N PHE A 290 -20.04 3.05 -50.07
CA PHE A 290 -18.89 2.79 -49.23
C PHE A 290 -19.16 3.26 -47.80
N ALA A 291 -18.79 2.45 -46.82
CA ALA A 291 -18.71 2.87 -45.42
C ALA A 291 -17.30 3.36 -45.12
N PHE A 292 -17.19 4.35 -44.26
CA PHE A 292 -15.90 4.86 -43.81
C PHE A 292 -15.31 3.91 -42.78
N GLN A 293 -14.08 3.48 -43.01
CA GLN A 293 -13.30 2.71 -42.05
C GLN A 293 -12.14 3.51 -41.50
N TRP A 294 -11.87 3.31 -40.22
CA TRP A 294 -10.72 3.90 -39.55
C TRP A 294 -10.02 2.85 -38.71
N ARG A 295 -8.77 2.56 -39.05
CA ARG A 295 -7.92 1.57 -38.37
C ARG A 295 -6.83 2.28 -37.57
N PHE A 296 -6.68 1.95 -36.29
CA PHE A 296 -5.64 2.53 -35.42
C PHE A 296 -5.15 1.48 -34.42
N ALA A 297 -3.97 1.73 -33.83
CA ALA A 297 -3.47 0.91 -32.74
C ALA A 297 -3.79 1.54 -31.38
N ILE A 298 -4.01 0.68 -30.40
CA ILE A 298 -4.08 1.01 -28.98
C ILE A 298 -2.82 0.41 -28.36
N ASP A 299 -1.82 1.26 -28.13
CA ASP A 299 -0.54 0.88 -27.52
C ASP A 299 -0.71 0.74 -26.01
N ILE A 300 -0.25 -0.39 -25.47
CA ILE A 300 -0.38 -0.71 -24.04
C ILE A 300 0.99 -0.69 -23.38
N GLU A 301 1.18 0.22 -22.44
CA GLU A 301 2.34 0.22 -21.56
C GLU A 301 1.98 -0.42 -20.22
N ASP A 302 2.61 -1.56 -19.93
CA ASP A 302 2.41 -2.28 -18.68
C ASP A 302 3.70 -2.97 -18.24
N ARG A 303 4.22 -2.51 -17.09
CA ARG A 303 5.49 -2.96 -16.52
C ARG A 303 5.30 -3.90 -15.33
N TYR A 304 4.14 -3.85 -14.67
CA TYR A 304 3.99 -4.42 -13.34
C TYR A 304 2.99 -5.57 -13.30
N ASN A 305 1.90 -5.50 -14.08
CA ASN A 305 0.83 -6.49 -14.01
C ASN A 305 0.29 -6.83 -15.41
N PRO A 306 1.01 -7.69 -16.16
CA PRO A 306 0.89 -7.79 -17.62
C PRO A 306 -0.53 -8.10 -18.10
N VAL A 307 -1.02 -7.24 -19.00
CA VAL A 307 -2.23 -7.48 -19.80
C VAL A 307 -2.15 -8.80 -20.57
N ASN A 308 -3.27 -9.50 -20.63
CA ASN A 308 -3.48 -10.68 -21.46
C ASN A 308 -3.82 -10.26 -22.88
N PHE A 309 -2.90 -10.47 -23.82
CA PHE A 309 -3.13 -10.18 -25.25
C PHE A 309 -3.75 -11.37 -26.01
N ASP A 310 -3.88 -12.53 -25.37
CA ASP A 310 -4.54 -13.71 -25.96
C ASP A 310 -6.08 -13.56 -25.91
N VAL A 311 -6.58 -12.62 -25.11
CA VAL A 311 -8.00 -12.29 -24.98
C VAL A 311 -8.28 -10.99 -25.71
N GLN A 312 -9.29 -11.00 -26.58
CA GLN A 312 -9.76 -9.81 -27.26
C GLN A 312 -10.35 -8.82 -26.23
N PRO A 313 -9.87 -7.56 -26.17
CA PRO A 313 -10.37 -6.61 -25.20
C PRO A 313 -11.81 -6.21 -25.54
N TYR A 314 -12.62 -6.08 -24.50
CA TYR A 314 -13.94 -5.47 -24.66
C TYR A 314 -13.79 -3.96 -24.79
N ILE A 315 -14.56 -3.36 -25.70
CA ILE A 315 -14.56 -1.91 -25.91
C ILE A 315 -15.93 -1.36 -25.51
N GLY A 316 -15.94 -0.55 -24.46
CA GLY A 316 -17.13 0.10 -23.92
C GLY A 316 -17.20 1.58 -24.28
N ASN A 317 -18.36 2.20 -24.05
CA ASN A 317 -18.55 3.66 -24.12
C ASN A 317 -18.00 4.33 -25.40
N LEU A 318 -18.07 3.62 -26.53
CA LEU A 318 -17.61 4.13 -27.83
C LEU A 318 -18.49 5.30 -28.28
N LEU A 319 -17.88 6.47 -28.42
CA LEU A 319 -18.53 7.70 -28.85
C LEU A 319 -17.65 8.43 -29.87
N VAL A 320 -18.20 8.72 -31.04
CA VAL A 320 -17.54 9.51 -32.08
C VAL A 320 -18.41 10.72 -32.38
N ARG A 321 -17.94 11.92 -32.03
CA ARG A 321 -18.76 13.14 -32.16
C ARG A 321 -17.96 14.36 -32.58
N ARG A 322 -18.64 15.23 -33.32
CA ARG A 322 -18.27 16.63 -33.56
C ARG A 322 -19.16 17.54 -32.70
N SER A 323 -18.88 18.84 -32.66
CA SER A 323 -19.66 19.81 -31.89
C SER A 323 -21.15 19.87 -32.24
N ASP A 324 -21.50 19.48 -33.47
CA ASP A 324 -22.84 19.62 -34.08
C ASP A 324 -23.49 18.28 -34.44
N LYS A 325 -22.74 17.17 -34.45
CA LYS A 325 -23.26 15.86 -34.89
C LYS A 325 -22.50 14.69 -34.25
N GLU A 326 -23.23 13.63 -33.91
CA GLU A 326 -22.69 12.32 -33.56
C GLU A 326 -22.63 11.41 -34.80
N LEU A 327 -21.55 10.64 -34.94
CA LEU A 327 -21.35 9.71 -36.03
C LEU A 327 -21.54 8.28 -35.52
N ALA A 328 -22.59 7.60 -36.00
CA ALA A 328 -22.86 6.22 -35.66
C ALA A 328 -21.78 5.31 -36.26
N VAL A 329 -20.95 4.72 -35.39
CA VAL A 329 -19.88 3.78 -35.76
C VAL A 329 -20.07 2.44 -35.05
N ARG A 330 -19.46 1.39 -35.60
CA ARG A 330 -19.36 0.08 -34.97
C ARG A 330 -17.92 -0.44 -35.06
N ILE A 331 -17.56 -1.33 -34.15
CA ILE A 331 -16.29 -2.05 -34.20
C ILE A 331 -16.45 -3.24 -35.12
N VAL A 332 -15.63 -3.31 -36.17
CA VAL A 332 -15.68 -4.44 -37.12
C VAL A 332 -14.56 -5.44 -36.90
N ASN A 333 -13.44 -5.02 -36.30
CA ASN A 333 -12.30 -5.89 -36.06
C ASN A 333 -11.46 -5.39 -34.88
N VAL A 334 -10.93 -6.33 -34.08
CA VAL A 334 -9.93 -6.09 -33.04
C VAL A 334 -8.85 -7.16 -33.16
N GLU A 335 -7.65 -6.78 -33.57
CA GLU A 335 -6.52 -7.71 -33.77
C GLU A 335 -5.44 -7.47 -32.71
N PRO A 336 -5.12 -8.47 -31.86
CA PRO A 336 -4.00 -8.35 -30.92
C PRO A 336 -2.65 -8.49 -31.64
N ASP A 337 -1.69 -7.66 -31.25
CA ASP A 337 -0.28 -7.74 -31.66
C ASP A 337 0.58 -7.86 -30.39
N VAL A 338 0.77 -9.11 -29.95
CA VAL A 338 1.48 -9.46 -28.70
C VAL A 338 2.94 -8.98 -28.73
N ALA A 339 3.58 -9.09 -29.90
CA ALA A 339 5.00 -8.73 -30.06
C ALA A 339 5.25 -7.24 -29.82
N ARG A 340 4.29 -6.39 -30.19
CA ARG A 340 4.36 -4.94 -30.01
C ARG A 340 3.47 -4.41 -28.89
N LYS A 341 2.84 -5.29 -28.10
CA LYS A 341 1.97 -4.97 -26.95
C LYS A 341 0.85 -3.97 -27.29
N ARG A 342 0.08 -4.25 -28.34
CA ARG A 342 -0.98 -3.35 -28.80
C ARG A 342 -2.16 -4.10 -29.41
N PHE A 343 -3.29 -3.41 -29.52
CA PHE A 343 -4.47 -3.90 -30.21
C PHE A 343 -4.79 -3.00 -31.40
N TYR A 344 -5.01 -3.59 -32.58
CA TYR A 344 -5.51 -2.87 -33.74
C TYR A 344 -7.03 -2.85 -33.71
N LEU A 345 -7.62 -1.66 -33.63
CA LEU A 345 -9.06 -1.46 -33.68
C LEU A 345 -9.45 -0.92 -35.05
N THR A 346 -10.46 -1.52 -35.67
CA THR A 346 -11.08 -1.00 -36.90
C THR A 346 -12.51 -0.58 -36.60
N LEU A 347 -12.79 0.71 -36.76
CA LEU A 347 -14.13 1.29 -36.68
C LEU A 347 -14.71 1.45 -38.09
N GLU A 348 -16.01 1.25 -38.22
CA GLU A 348 -16.75 1.45 -39.47
C GLU A 348 -18.01 2.27 -39.22
N THR A 349 -18.33 3.21 -40.11
CA THR A 349 -19.62 3.92 -40.05
C THR A 349 -20.78 2.97 -40.34
N GLN A 350 -21.89 3.15 -39.63
CA GLN A 350 -23.12 2.40 -39.90
C GLN A 350 -23.80 2.89 -41.18
N GLU A 351 -23.67 4.19 -41.47
CA GLU A 351 -24.09 4.78 -42.74
C GLU A 351 -23.09 4.47 -43.86
N SER A 352 -23.61 4.36 -45.09
CA SER A 352 -22.80 4.20 -46.30
C SER A 352 -23.17 5.27 -47.33
N PHE A 353 -22.19 5.69 -48.13
CA PHE A 353 -22.32 6.81 -49.05
C PHE A 353 -21.86 6.41 -50.46
N PRO A 354 -22.54 6.88 -51.51
CA PRO A 354 -22.06 6.73 -52.89
C PRO A 354 -20.69 7.38 -53.06
N LEU A 355 -19.79 6.75 -53.84
CA LEU A 355 -18.43 7.25 -54.06
C LEU A 355 -18.38 8.71 -54.54
N GLU A 356 -19.30 9.08 -55.43
CA GLU A 356 -19.41 10.43 -56.03
C GLU A 356 -19.67 11.54 -55.01
N ARG A 357 -20.28 11.18 -53.86
CA ARG A 357 -20.61 12.12 -52.78
C ARG A 357 -19.50 12.28 -51.75
N ILE A 358 -18.49 11.43 -51.77
CA ILE A 358 -17.38 11.46 -50.81
C ILE A 358 -16.38 12.54 -51.26
N ASP A 359 -16.18 13.55 -50.44
CA ASP A 359 -15.21 14.61 -50.67
C ASP A 359 -13.95 14.39 -49.81
N ASN A 360 -12.93 13.79 -50.41
CA ASN A 360 -11.64 13.51 -49.76
C ASN A 360 -10.73 14.75 -49.66
N SER A 361 -11.08 15.88 -50.29
CA SER A 361 -10.33 17.13 -50.17
C SER A 361 -10.63 17.86 -48.86
N ASN A 362 -11.82 17.60 -48.29
CA ASN A 362 -12.27 18.21 -47.05
C ASN A 362 -12.45 17.14 -45.95
N MET A 363 -11.46 17.05 -45.05
CA MET A 363 -11.46 16.09 -43.94
C MET A 363 -12.01 16.73 -42.67
N LEU A 364 -13.08 16.15 -42.14
CA LEU A 364 -13.77 16.59 -40.92
C LEU A 364 -13.24 15.84 -39.70
N SER A 365 -12.86 16.59 -38.65
CA SER A 365 -12.39 16.03 -37.38
C SER A 365 -13.54 15.65 -36.46
N TYR A 366 -13.49 14.45 -35.89
CA TYR A 366 -14.41 13.93 -34.88
C TYR A 366 -13.63 13.51 -33.64
N ASN A 367 -14.14 13.87 -32.45
CA ASN A 367 -13.59 13.40 -31.19
C ASN A 367 -14.05 11.97 -30.94
N LEU A 368 -13.09 11.07 -30.77
CA LEU A 368 -13.28 9.70 -30.33
C LEU A 368 -13.09 9.63 -28.81
N SER A 369 -14.01 8.95 -28.13
CA SER A 369 -13.87 8.50 -26.75
C SER A 369 -14.30 7.04 -26.68
N LEU A 370 -13.52 6.20 -26.01
CA LEU A 370 -13.88 4.80 -25.74
C LEU A 370 -13.19 4.31 -24.46
N ASP A 371 -13.74 3.26 -23.88
CA ASP A 371 -13.15 2.54 -22.74
C ASP A 371 -12.60 1.20 -23.21
N VAL A 372 -11.31 0.96 -22.96
CA VAL A 372 -10.65 -0.32 -23.25
C VAL A 372 -10.64 -1.17 -21.99
N HIS A 373 -11.24 -2.35 -22.07
CA HIS A 373 -11.27 -3.32 -20.98
C HIS A 373 -10.14 -4.33 -21.19
N LEU A 374 -9.10 -4.22 -20.37
CA LEU A 374 -7.87 -5.00 -20.46
C LEU A 374 -7.88 -6.07 -19.38
N GLU A 375 -7.99 -7.33 -19.79
CA GLU A 375 -7.87 -8.45 -18.86
C GLU A 375 -6.42 -8.63 -18.42
N ASN A 376 -6.21 -8.84 -17.13
CA ASN A 376 -4.91 -9.18 -16.60
C ASN A 376 -4.55 -10.66 -16.80
N ARG A 377 -3.31 -10.96 -17.21
CA ARG A 377 -2.84 -12.33 -17.45
C ARG A 377 -2.73 -13.20 -16.19
N ARG A 378 -2.49 -12.61 -15.02
CA ARG A 378 -2.24 -13.31 -13.75
C ARG A 378 -3.51 -13.52 -12.92
N SER A 379 -4.43 -12.55 -12.94
CA SER A 379 -5.60 -12.55 -12.05
C SER A 379 -6.95 -12.53 -12.76
N SER A 380 -6.98 -12.48 -14.10
CA SER A 380 -8.20 -12.29 -14.91
C SER A 380 -9.05 -11.07 -14.52
N ILE A 381 -8.50 -10.16 -13.73
CA ILE A 381 -9.15 -8.91 -13.36
C ILE A 381 -9.06 -7.95 -14.54
N THR A 382 -10.18 -7.34 -14.89
CA THR A 382 -10.28 -6.40 -15.99
C THR A 382 -10.03 -4.97 -15.54
N SER A 383 -8.99 -4.35 -16.08
CA SER A 383 -8.67 -2.94 -15.93
C SER A 383 -9.39 -2.12 -17.01
N VAL A 384 -10.09 -1.06 -16.62
CA VAL A 384 -10.79 -0.17 -17.57
C VAL A 384 -9.96 1.07 -17.85
N ARG A 385 -9.66 1.34 -19.12
CA ARG A 385 -8.81 2.45 -19.56
C ARG A 385 -9.55 3.36 -20.54
N PRO A 386 -10.02 4.56 -20.10
CA PRO A 386 -10.61 5.53 -21.00
C PRO A 386 -9.52 6.12 -21.90
N VAL A 387 -9.76 6.14 -23.20
CA VAL A 387 -8.86 6.72 -24.19
C VAL A 387 -9.61 7.68 -25.10
N LYS A 388 -8.92 8.72 -25.54
CA LYS A 388 -9.47 9.77 -26.41
C LYS A 388 -8.53 10.00 -27.59
N SER A 389 -9.10 10.27 -28.75
CA SER A 389 -8.35 10.60 -29.97
C SER A 389 -9.19 11.44 -30.92
N ILE A 390 -8.62 11.80 -32.06
CA ILE A 390 -9.30 12.54 -33.14
C ILE A 390 -9.30 11.66 -34.39
N LEU A 391 -10.49 11.40 -34.93
CA LEU A 391 -10.69 10.72 -36.20
C LEU A 391 -10.93 11.76 -37.29
N LYS A 392 -10.49 11.49 -38.51
CA LYS A 392 -10.73 12.37 -39.65
C LYS A 392 -11.52 11.62 -40.72
N PHE A 393 -12.73 12.06 -41.02
CA PHE A 393 -13.55 11.46 -42.07
C PHE A 393 -13.80 12.46 -43.20
N PRO A 394 -13.89 12.01 -44.47
CA PRO A 394 -14.26 12.87 -45.59
C PRO A 394 -15.61 13.57 -45.37
N ALA A 395 -15.76 14.77 -45.91
CA ALA A 395 -17.05 15.42 -45.97
C ALA A 395 -17.97 14.72 -46.99
N ILE A 396 -19.28 14.82 -46.77
CA ILE A 396 -20.29 14.30 -47.70
C ILE A 396 -20.91 15.47 -48.44
N LYS A 397 -20.84 15.45 -49.77
CA LYS A 397 -21.49 16.44 -50.62
C LYS A 397 -23.02 16.36 -50.46
N PRO A 398 -23.73 17.50 -50.48
CA PRO A 398 -25.18 17.51 -50.53
C PRO A 398 -25.67 16.66 -51.70
N LYS A 399 -26.80 15.97 -51.52
CA LYS A 399 -27.45 15.28 -52.65
C LYS A 399 -27.93 16.38 -53.59
N GLU A 400 -27.49 16.39 -54.84
CA GLU A 400 -28.09 17.27 -55.84
C GLU A 400 -29.57 16.91 -55.94
N GLU A 401 -30.44 17.83 -55.53
CA GLU A 401 -31.87 17.72 -55.79
C GLU A 401 -32.04 17.82 -57.29
N SER A 402 -32.42 16.70 -57.93
CA SER A 402 -32.81 16.72 -59.33
C SER A 402 -33.93 17.76 -59.49
N PRO A 403 -33.86 18.67 -60.49
CA PRO A 403 -34.90 19.67 -60.67
C PRO A 403 -36.24 18.95 -60.81
N GLN A 404 -37.20 19.29 -59.94
CA GLN A 404 -38.57 18.81 -60.06
C GLN A 404 -39.06 19.12 -61.48
N PRO A 405 -39.65 18.15 -62.21
CA PRO A 405 -40.19 18.43 -63.53
C PRO A 405 -41.27 19.50 -63.38
N THR A 406 -41.03 20.64 -64.03
CA THR A 406 -41.98 21.75 -64.16
C THR A 406 -43.30 21.16 -64.65
N ALA A 407 -44.34 21.28 -63.83
CA ALA A 407 -45.67 20.77 -64.18
C ALA A 407 -46.10 21.34 -65.53
N GLU A 408 -46.47 20.43 -66.44
CA GLU A 408 -47.12 20.76 -67.70
C GLU A 408 -48.37 21.62 -67.42
N VAL A 409 -48.42 22.78 -68.07
CA VAL A 409 -49.59 23.65 -68.11
C VAL A 409 -50.72 22.88 -68.79
N GLN A 410 -51.71 22.45 -68.02
CA GLN A 410 -52.97 21.94 -68.56
C GLN A 410 -53.76 23.10 -69.22
N PRO A 411 -54.27 22.93 -70.45
CA PRO A 411 -55.12 23.94 -71.08
C PRO A 411 -56.49 23.99 -70.39
N GLN A 412 -56.85 25.19 -69.90
CA GLN A 412 -58.18 25.49 -69.36
C GLN A 412 -59.27 25.36 -70.45
N LEU A 413 -60.30 24.56 -70.19
CA LEU A 413 -61.58 24.65 -70.89
C LEU A 413 -62.52 25.66 -70.18
N PRO A 414 -63.38 26.39 -70.90
CA PRO A 414 -64.10 27.55 -70.37
C PRO A 414 -65.32 27.16 -69.53
N ALA A 415 -65.54 27.87 -68.42
CA ALA A 415 -66.77 27.79 -67.63
C ALA A 415 -67.90 28.61 -68.28
N LEU A 416 -69.09 28.01 -68.40
CA LEU A 416 -70.35 28.70 -68.73
C LEU A 416 -71.03 29.22 -67.45
N PRO A 417 -71.78 30.34 -67.54
CA PRO A 417 -72.10 31.22 -66.41
C PRO A 417 -73.41 30.85 -65.69
N ALA A 418 -73.48 31.18 -64.40
CA ALA A 418 -74.76 31.30 -63.67
C ALA A 418 -75.21 32.77 -63.66
N PRO A 419 -76.52 33.05 -63.71
CA PRO A 419 -77.07 34.36 -64.03
C PRO A 419 -77.02 35.30 -62.81
N GLY A 420 -76.84 36.58 -63.10
CA GLY A 420 -76.48 37.59 -62.13
C GLY A 420 -77.61 38.16 -61.30
N THR A 421 -77.24 39.23 -60.62
CA THR A 421 -78.11 40.37 -60.34
C THR A 421 -77.23 41.58 -60.10
N ASP A 422 -77.73 42.68 -60.64
CA ASP A 422 -77.10 43.98 -60.77
C ASP A 422 -76.77 44.67 -59.44
N ALA A 423 -76.01 45.76 -59.64
CA ALA A 423 -76.09 47.03 -58.92
C ALA A 423 -75.11 47.26 -57.76
N GLU A 424 -74.28 48.29 -57.99
CA GLU A 424 -73.83 49.31 -57.03
C GLU A 424 -72.90 48.82 -55.91
N GLY A 425 -71.81 49.48 -55.56
CA GLY A 425 -71.36 50.84 -55.81
C GLY A 425 -69.98 51.01 -55.16
N GLN A 426 -69.46 52.22 -55.29
CA GLN A 426 -68.10 52.67 -55.04
C GLN A 426 -67.51 52.34 -53.65
N ALA A 427 -66.18 52.14 -53.64
CA ALA A 427 -65.29 52.27 -52.47
C ALA A 427 -65.34 53.72 -51.90
N PRO A 428 -64.91 54.02 -50.65
CA PRO A 428 -63.51 53.83 -50.22
C PRO A 428 -63.19 53.65 -48.69
N VAL A 429 -62.06 53.00 -48.40
CA VAL A 429 -60.94 53.46 -47.50
C VAL A 429 -61.16 53.74 -45.98
N VAL A 430 -60.60 52.84 -45.13
CA VAL A 430 -59.64 53.06 -43.97
C VAL A 430 -60.18 53.58 -42.61
N PRO A 431 -59.49 53.39 -41.44
CA PRO A 431 -58.92 52.21 -40.76
C PRO A 431 -59.55 51.96 -39.35
N ALA A 432 -59.13 50.89 -38.65
CA ALA A 432 -59.40 50.74 -37.22
C ALA A 432 -58.33 51.49 -36.38
N VAL A 433 -58.79 52.18 -35.34
CA VAL A 433 -58.04 52.94 -34.34
C VAL A 433 -58.12 52.21 -33.00
N ASP A 434 -56.98 52.11 -32.30
CA ASP A 434 -56.89 51.82 -30.87
C ASP A 434 -57.36 53.01 -30.03
N ASP A 435 -58.18 52.78 -28.99
CA ASP A 435 -57.92 53.11 -27.58
C ASP A 435 -59.21 53.17 -26.73
N ASN A 436 -59.07 52.60 -25.51
CA ASN A 436 -59.97 52.49 -24.34
C ASN A 436 -61.09 51.44 -24.32
#